data_AF-A0A7G1P486-F1
#
_entry.id   AF-A0A7G1P486-F1
#
_cell.length_a   1.000
_cell.length_b   1.000
_cell.length_c   1.000
_cell.angle_alpha   90.00
_cell.angle_beta   90.00
_cell.angle_gamma   90.00
#
_symmetry.space_group_name_H-M   'P 1'
#
loop_
_entity.id
_entity.type
_entity.pdbx_description
1 polymer ?
#
loop_
_entity_poly.entity_id
_entity_poly.type
_entity_poly.pdbx_seq_one_letter_code
_entity_poly.pdbx_strand_id
1 'polypeptide(L)'
;MSAPTSATIRPREPNPRPEDLVQHAAAFRDRLLKEQEATEERGAYSPETHELFRQAGFYRTLLPRRYGGYEFDVPTFLRVVVEIARGCPGTGWGLCLAAGHGLQIGGLYGEAAQAAAIGPDGDFAAPMRGIPMGTATRTEQGSWRIVGTWDYCSGSPYSTHAMLAVRLDEGDGPTGAQGLALVPRADWILMDDWRHRSFGMRGSGSNSIEVDGAVIPDEFVVRGNPLGFVGRPDTPGYRLHGNPMYAGHSMGYLQLEITAVLVGCAYAALDEYERIIRAKKTPGPHGIPRFETADYQRYWGLASGKAGAAKDVLLRNSEFYMELCREAVADDTGFDSERLMQIHASTHHAVNLAWEAVELLFRTSGTSEGGSNGSRMQRYYRDISTARTNVGLQWETFATVLAKEHFGLKADGLV
;
A
#
# COMPACT_ATOMS: atom_id res chain seq x y z
N MET A 1 8.91 -1.68 -31.38
CA MET A 1 9.16 -0.21 -31.31
C MET A 1 10.29 -0.01 -30.31
N SER A 2 11.40 0.62 -30.67
CA SER A 2 12.50 0.84 -29.72
C SER A 2 12.04 1.77 -28.60
N ALA A 3 12.19 1.35 -27.35
CA ALA A 3 11.91 2.19 -26.18
C ALA A 3 12.80 3.46 -26.23
N PRO A 4 12.25 4.66 -25.99
CA PRO A 4 13.03 5.88 -25.97
C PRO A 4 14.03 5.83 -24.81
N THR A 5 15.32 5.73 -25.13
CA THR A 5 16.38 5.35 -24.17
C THR A 5 16.96 6.54 -23.38
N SER A 6 16.33 7.72 -23.35
CA SER A 6 17.03 8.89 -22.75
C SER A 6 16.18 10.11 -22.39
N ALA A 7 14.86 10.01 -22.27
CA ALA A 7 14.06 11.19 -21.93
C ALA A 7 14.09 11.45 -20.42
N THR A 8 14.96 12.37 -19.96
CA THR A 8 14.79 12.98 -18.63
C THR A 8 13.57 13.91 -18.70
N ILE A 9 12.59 13.68 -17.83
CA ILE A 9 11.32 14.43 -17.86
C ILE A 9 11.43 15.61 -16.90
N ARG A 10 11.09 16.81 -17.38
CA ARG A 10 10.97 17.97 -16.49
C ARG A 10 9.71 17.81 -15.64
N PRO A 11 9.78 18.00 -14.31
CA PRO A 11 8.61 17.98 -13.45
C PRO A 11 7.52 18.94 -13.96
N ARG A 12 6.25 18.51 -13.95
CA ARG A 12 5.11 19.34 -14.37
C ARG A 12 4.87 20.55 -13.46
N GLU A 13 5.27 20.46 -12.20
CA GLU A 13 5.10 21.51 -11.19
C GLU A 13 6.46 21.97 -10.66
N PRO A 14 6.62 23.28 -10.35
CA PRO A 14 7.85 23.77 -9.75
C PRO A 14 7.98 23.25 -8.31
N ASN A 15 8.74 22.16 -8.16
CA ASN A 15 9.37 21.71 -6.92
C ASN A 15 8.44 21.71 -5.68
N PRO A 16 7.39 20.86 -5.64
CA PRO A 16 6.52 20.77 -4.47
C PRO A 16 7.33 20.39 -3.22
N ARG A 17 6.85 20.74 -2.03
CA ARG A 17 7.46 20.28 -0.77
C ARG A 17 6.68 19.09 -0.24
N PRO A 18 7.34 18.17 0.50
CA PRO A 18 6.67 17.07 1.18
C PRO A 18 5.42 17.47 1.96
N GLU A 19 5.48 18.57 2.71
CA GLU A 19 4.36 19.09 3.49
C GLU A 19 3.16 19.49 2.64
N ASP A 20 3.39 20.01 1.43
CA ASP A 20 2.33 20.46 0.53
C ASP A 20 1.50 19.25 0.06
N LEU A 21 2.15 18.11 -0.25
CA LEU A 21 1.45 16.87 -0.61
C LEU A 21 0.59 16.33 0.54
N VAL A 22 1.11 16.38 1.77
CA VAL A 22 0.36 15.92 2.95
C VAL A 22 -0.84 16.84 3.21
N GLN A 23 -0.68 18.16 3.03
CA GLN A 23 -1.78 19.12 3.14
C GLN A 23 -2.82 18.93 2.03
N HIS A 24 -2.40 18.68 0.79
CA HIS A 24 -3.31 18.32 -0.30
C HIS A 24 -4.11 17.06 0.06
N ALA A 25 -3.45 16.00 0.54
CA ALA A 25 -4.12 14.77 0.97
C ALA A 25 -5.13 15.00 2.09
N ALA A 26 -4.80 15.84 3.07
CA ALA A 26 -5.72 16.25 4.13
C ALA A 26 -6.98 16.95 3.57
N ALA A 27 -6.83 17.77 2.53
CA ALA A 27 -7.94 18.49 1.90
C ALA A 27 -8.92 17.57 1.15
N PHE A 28 -8.52 16.34 0.78
CA PHE A 28 -9.43 15.37 0.15
C PHE A 28 -10.40 14.72 1.13
N ARG A 29 -10.16 14.78 2.45
CA ARG A 29 -10.93 14.03 3.45
C ARG A 29 -12.43 14.24 3.34
N ASP A 30 -12.89 15.48 3.25
CA ASP A 30 -14.32 15.80 3.17
C ASP A 30 -14.98 15.25 1.91
N ARG A 31 -14.26 15.26 0.79
CA ARG A 31 -14.72 14.68 -0.48
C ARG A 31 -14.84 13.17 -0.35
N LEU A 32 -13.78 12.51 0.11
CA LEU A 32 -13.72 11.06 0.27
C LEU A 32 -14.77 10.56 1.26
N LEU A 33 -14.99 11.29 2.36
CA LEU A 33 -16.02 11.02 3.35
C LEU A 33 -17.43 11.03 2.75
N LYS A 34 -17.72 11.96 1.82
CA LYS A 34 -18.99 12.05 1.10
C LYS A 34 -19.14 10.96 0.04
N GLU A 35 -18.05 10.52 -0.59
CA GLU A 35 -18.05 9.50 -1.64
C GLU A 35 -17.96 8.05 -1.13
N GLN A 36 -17.83 7.80 0.18
CA GLN A 36 -17.55 6.45 0.71
C GLN A 36 -18.58 5.39 0.29
N GLU A 37 -19.88 5.71 0.32
CA GLU A 37 -20.95 4.78 -0.07
C GLU A 37 -20.86 4.43 -1.56
N ALA A 38 -20.84 5.46 -2.42
CA ALA A 38 -20.66 5.28 -3.86
C ALA A 38 -19.35 4.55 -4.21
N THR A 39 -18.31 4.70 -3.38
CA THR A 39 -17.03 4.00 -3.52
C THR A 39 -17.17 2.50 -3.21
N GLU A 40 -17.92 2.11 -2.16
CA GLU A 40 -18.21 0.69 -1.88
C GLU A 40 -19.09 0.04 -2.96
N GLU A 41 -20.04 0.78 -3.51
CA GLU A 41 -20.93 0.32 -4.59
C GLU A 41 -20.17 0.12 -5.90
N ARG A 42 -19.29 1.07 -6.25
CA ARG A 42 -18.44 0.99 -7.44
C ARG A 42 -17.32 -0.05 -7.30
N GLY A 43 -16.83 -0.26 -6.07
CA GLY A 43 -15.67 -1.10 -5.78
C GLY A 43 -14.33 -0.36 -5.87
N ALA A 44 -14.35 0.95 -6.14
CA ALA A 44 -13.18 1.81 -6.25
C ALA A 44 -13.59 3.29 -6.10
N TYR A 45 -12.64 4.17 -5.81
CA TYR A 45 -12.86 5.63 -5.88
C TYR A 45 -13.28 6.05 -7.31
N SER A 46 -13.88 7.22 -7.45
CA SER A 46 -14.43 7.69 -8.73
C SER A 46 -13.32 8.05 -9.74
N PRO A 47 -13.59 7.99 -11.05
CA PRO A 47 -12.63 8.47 -12.06
C PRO A 47 -12.25 9.94 -11.87
N GLU A 48 -13.19 10.76 -11.38
CA GLU A 48 -12.91 12.15 -11.00
C GLU A 48 -11.91 12.23 -9.85
N THR A 49 -12.10 11.44 -8.78
CA THR A 49 -11.14 11.37 -7.67
C THR A 49 -9.78 10.85 -8.14
N HIS A 50 -9.75 9.90 -9.08
CA HIS A 50 -8.50 9.42 -9.68
C HIS A 50 -7.74 10.56 -10.37
N GLU A 51 -8.42 11.32 -11.23
CA GLU A 51 -7.80 12.44 -11.95
C GLU A 51 -7.32 13.52 -10.97
N LEU A 52 -8.07 13.80 -9.91
CA LEU A 52 -7.64 14.71 -8.86
C LEU A 52 -6.40 14.20 -8.09
N PHE A 53 -6.30 12.90 -7.81
CA PHE A 53 -5.09 12.30 -7.22
C PHE A 53 -3.89 12.40 -8.15
N ARG A 54 -4.10 12.24 -9.45
CA ARG A 54 -3.08 12.40 -10.49
C ARG A 54 -2.59 13.84 -10.58
N GLN A 55 -3.51 14.80 -10.54
CA GLN A 55 -3.18 16.24 -10.51
C GLN A 55 -2.47 16.65 -9.21
N ALA A 56 -2.88 16.10 -8.06
CA ALA A 56 -2.24 16.34 -6.77
C ALA A 56 -0.86 15.65 -6.64
N GLY A 57 -0.46 14.84 -7.62
CA GLY A 57 0.86 14.21 -7.69
C GLY A 57 1.06 13.01 -6.76
N PHE A 58 -0.01 12.41 -6.20
CA PHE A 58 0.14 11.32 -5.24
C PHE A 58 0.86 10.09 -5.83
N TYR A 59 0.61 9.77 -7.11
CA TYR A 59 1.30 8.69 -7.82
C TYR A 59 2.77 8.97 -8.12
N ARG A 60 3.25 10.21 -7.93
CA ARG A 60 4.62 10.63 -8.21
C ARG A 60 5.52 10.67 -6.97
N THR A 61 4.95 10.47 -5.79
CA THR A 61 5.61 10.67 -4.49
C THR A 61 6.94 9.92 -4.40
N LEU A 62 6.95 8.62 -4.70
CA LEU A 62 8.13 7.75 -4.58
C LEU A 62 8.87 7.53 -5.91
N LEU A 63 8.33 8.03 -7.02
CA LEU A 63 8.95 7.83 -8.33
C LEU A 63 10.26 8.61 -8.46
N PRO A 64 11.24 8.10 -9.23
CA PRO A 64 12.51 8.79 -9.42
C PRO A 64 12.36 10.15 -10.11
N ARG A 65 13.13 11.16 -9.67
CA ARG A 65 13.13 12.50 -10.27
C ARG A 65 13.45 12.49 -11.76
N ARG A 66 14.31 11.57 -12.18
CA ARG A 66 14.69 11.37 -13.58
C ARG A 66 13.48 11.19 -14.50
N TYR A 67 12.40 10.61 -13.97
CA TYR A 67 11.18 10.32 -14.72
C TYR A 67 10.00 11.21 -14.30
N GLY A 68 10.26 12.40 -13.75
CA GLY A 68 9.21 13.34 -13.36
C GLY A 68 8.55 13.06 -12.01
N GLY A 69 9.05 12.06 -11.27
CA GLY A 69 8.69 11.82 -9.87
C GLY A 69 9.23 12.89 -8.91
N TYR A 70 8.71 12.91 -7.70
CA TYR A 70 9.18 13.84 -6.67
C TYR A 70 10.37 13.29 -5.87
N GLU A 71 10.50 11.96 -5.85
CA GLU A 71 11.53 11.25 -5.09
C GLU A 71 11.54 11.70 -3.62
N PHE A 72 10.34 11.82 -3.05
CA PHE A 72 10.15 12.02 -1.62
C PHE A 72 10.32 10.71 -0.87
N ASP A 73 10.51 10.83 0.44
CA ASP A 73 10.78 9.70 1.30
C ASP A 73 9.52 8.89 1.67
N VAL A 74 9.77 7.68 2.16
CA VAL A 74 8.71 6.77 2.64
C VAL A 74 7.86 7.42 3.75
N PRO A 75 8.42 8.10 4.78
CA PRO A 75 7.62 8.83 5.76
C PRO A 75 6.61 9.81 5.15
N THR A 76 7.01 10.58 4.14
CA THR A 76 6.13 11.52 3.44
C THR A 76 4.97 10.81 2.75
N PHE A 77 5.27 9.73 2.01
CA PHE A 77 4.23 8.94 1.34
C PHE A 77 3.23 8.34 2.33
N LEU A 78 3.70 7.76 3.43
CA LEU A 78 2.82 7.15 4.43
C LEU A 78 1.95 8.20 5.15
N ARG A 79 2.46 9.43 5.35
CA ARG A 79 1.63 10.54 5.83
C ARG A 79 0.49 10.84 4.86
N VAL A 80 0.75 10.90 3.55
CA VAL A 80 -0.32 11.04 2.53
C VAL A 80 -1.34 9.91 2.63
N VAL A 81 -0.88 8.66 2.74
CA VAL A 81 -1.77 7.49 2.86
C VAL A 81 -2.66 7.57 4.10
N VAL A 82 -2.12 7.94 5.27
CA VAL A 82 -2.91 8.11 6.51
C VAL A 82 -4.03 9.13 6.30
N GLU A 83 -3.75 10.24 5.62
CA GLU A 83 -4.72 11.31 5.37
C GLU A 83 -5.86 10.85 4.43
N ILE A 84 -5.52 10.14 3.35
CA ILE A 84 -6.49 9.58 2.40
C ILE A 84 -7.32 8.47 3.05
N ALA A 85 -6.69 7.55 3.79
CA ALA A 85 -7.38 6.47 4.48
C ALA A 85 -8.29 6.99 5.60
N ARG A 86 -7.95 8.10 6.26
CA ARG A 86 -8.85 8.80 7.19
C ARG A 86 -10.12 9.33 6.50
N GLY A 87 -10.01 9.73 5.24
CA GLY A 87 -11.14 10.14 4.40
C GLY A 87 -11.98 8.96 3.87
N CYS A 88 -11.35 7.88 3.41
CA CYS A 88 -11.99 6.63 3.02
C CYS A 88 -10.96 5.49 3.04
N PRO A 89 -11.04 4.52 3.99
CA PRO A 89 -10.01 3.48 4.14
C PRO A 89 -9.80 2.63 2.89
N GLY A 90 -10.88 2.23 2.21
CA GLY A 90 -10.79 1.50 0.94
C GLY A 90 -10.05 2.28 -0.15
N THR A 91 -10.37 3.58 -0.33
CA THR A 91 -9.63 4.45 -1.25
C THR A 91 -8.16 4.58 -0.86
N GLY A 92 -7.89 4.77 0.44
CA GLY A 92 -6.52 4.82 0.98
C GLY A 92 -5.73 3.55 0.69
N TRP A 93 -6.33 2.37 0.86
CA TRP A 93 -5.73 1.09 0.50
C TRP A 93 -5.40 1.01 -1.00
N GLY A 94 -6.36 1.34 -1.85
CA GLY A 94 -6.18 1.29 -3.31
C GLY A 94 -5.10 2.27 -3.80
N LEU A 95 -5.08 3.50 -3.30
CA LEU A 95 -4.04 4.48 -3.63
C LEU A 95 -2.68 4.05 -3.08
N CYS A 96 -2.62 3.60 -1.81
CA CYS A 96 -1.39 3.18 -1.14
C CYS A 96 -0.66 2.13 -1.97
N LEU A 97 -1.34 1.03 -2.32
CA LEU A 97 -0.70 -0.04 -3.06
C LEU A 97 -0.47 0.32 -4.54
N ALA A 98 -1.33 1.12 -5.17
CA ALA A 98 -1.08 1.54 -6.55
C ALA A 98 0.13 2.47 -6.68
N ALA A 99 0.20 3.52 -5.86
CA ALA A 99 1.25 4.54 -5.90
C ALA A 99 2.53 4.11 -5.18
N GLY A 100 2.40 3.31 -4.12
CA GLY A 100 3.50 2.85 -3.29
C GLY A 100 4.45 1.92 -4.03
N HIS A 101 3.94 1.15 -4.99
CA HIS A 101 4.78 0.37 -5.90
C HIS A 101 5.60 1.20 -6.90
N GLY A 102 5.51 2.54 -6.81
CA GLY A 102 6.52 3.47 -7.33
C GLY A 102 7.93 3.17 -6.80
N LEU A 103 8.04 2.67 -5.56
CA LEU A 103 9.32 2.26 -4.99
C LEU A 103 9.87 0.99 -5.68
N GLN A 104 9.03 -0.02 -5.93
CA GLN A 104 9.43 -1.25 -6.60
C GLN A 104 9.84 -1.01 -8.05
N ILE A 105 9.11 -0.18 -8.82
CA ILE A 105 9.54 0.16 -10.19
C ILE A 105 10.85 0.95 -10.17
N GLY A 106 10.99 1.90 -9.24
CA GLY A 106 12.19 2.73 -9.11
C GLY A 106 13.43 1.98 -8.61
N GLY A 107 13.24 0.92 -7.81
CA GLY A 107 14.31 0.12 -7.20
C GLY A 107 14.72 -1.13 -7.98
N LEU A 108 13.74 -1.96 -8.39
CA LEU A 108 14.00 -3.33 -8.86
C LEU A 108 14.25 -3.42 -10.37
N TYR A 109 13.66 -2.52 -11.16
CA TYR A 109 13.70 -2.59 -12.62
C TYR A 109 14.83 -1.74 -13.20
N GLY A 110 15.40 -2.17 -14.33
CA GLY A 110 16.45 -1.42 -15.03
C GLY A 110 15.92 -0.19 -15.77
N GLU A 111 16.85 0.65 -16.25
CA GLU A 111 16.56 1.92 -16.92
C GLU A 111 15.55 1.80 -18.07
N ALA A 112 15.65 0.78 -18.91
CA ALA A 112 14.75 0.58 -20.05
C ALA A 112 13.30 0.35 -19.61
N ALA A 113 13.10 -0.48 -18.58
CA ALA A 113 11.77 -0.75 -18.03
C ALA A 113 11.19 0.45 -17.29
N GLN A 114 12.00 1.15 -16.48
CA GLN A 114 11.56 2.36 -15.81
C GLN A 114 11.15 3.46 -16.80
N ALA A 115 11.96 3.70 -17.83
CA ALA A 115 11.68 4.71 -18.86
C ALA A 115 10.40 4.39 -19.65
N ALA A 116 10.19 3.11 -19.99
CA ALA A 116 9.00 2.68 -20.72
C ALA A 116 7.73 2.73 -19.87
N ALA A 117 7.81 2.29 -18.60
CA ALA A 117 6.63 2.12 -17.75
C ALA A 117 6.16 3.42 -17.09
N ILE A 118 7.08 4.26 -16.61
CA ILE A 118 6.72 5.56 -16.01
C ILE A 118 6.34 6.55 -17.12
N GLY A 119 6.97 6.42 -18.28
CA GLY A 119 6.66 7.19 -19.48
C GLY A 119 6.92 8.69 -19.31
N PRO A 120 6.71 9.49 -20.38
CA PRO A 120 7.01 10.92 -20.41
C PRO A 120 6.14 11.78 -19.48
N ASP A 121 5.00 11.26 -19.03
CA ASP A 121 4.07 11.99 -18.15
C ASP A 121 4.42 11.87 -16.67
N GLY A 122 5.33 10.95 -16.31
CA GLY A 122 5.77 10.75 -14.93
C GLY A 122 4.71 10.10 -14.03
N ASP A 123 3.69 9.48 -14.60
CA ASP A 123 2.60 8.85 -13.88
C ASP A 123 2.76 7.32 -13.93
N PHE A 124 2.90 6.69 -12.77
CA PHE A 124 2.95 5.24 -12.65
C PHE A 124 2.08 4.77 -11.48
N ALA A 125 1.33 3.73 -11.74
CA ALA A 125 0.51 3.04 -10.75
C ALA A 125 0.44 1.56 -11.11
N ALA A 126 0.66 0.68 -10.13
CA ALA A 126 0.55 -0.76 -10.35
C ALA A 126 0.15 -1.49 -9.06
N PRO A 127 -0.82 -2.44 -9.09
CA PRO A 127 -0.90 -3.45 -8.06
C PRO A 127 0.34 -4.35 -8.14
N MET A 128 0.76 -4.87 -6.99
CA MET A 128 1.77 -5.92 -6.92
C MET A 128 1.18 -7.15 -6.22
N ARG A 129 1.28 -8.30 -6.88
CA ARG A 129 0.90 -9.59 -6.29
C ARG A 129 2.10 -10.50 -6.25
N GLY A 130 2.71 -10.62 -5.06
CA GLY A 130 3.95 -11.36 -4.83
C GLY A 130 3.82 -12.89 -4.82
N ILE A 131 2.61 -13.44 -4.97
CA ILE A 131 2.40 -14.90 -5.02
C ILE A 131 2.44 -15.37 -6.49
N PRO A 132 3.32 -16.32 -6.86
CA PRO A 132 3.51 -16.73 -8.24
C PRO A 132 2.36 -17.59 -8.74
N MET A 133 1.26 -16.96 -9.16
CA MET A 133 0.04 -17.63 -9.60
C MET A 133 0.02 -17.96 -11.09
N GLY A 134 0.72 -17.19 -11.92
CA GLY A 134 0.90 -17.48 -13.35
C GLY A 134 2.27 -18.03 -13.73
N THR A 135 2.45 -18.21 -15.03
CA THR A 135 3.69 -18.68 -15.65
C THR A 135 4.18 -17.64 -16.66
N ALA A 136 5.50 -17.44 -16.71
CA ALA A 136 6.18 -16.70 -17.76
C ALA A 136 7.04 -17.67 -18.56
N THR A 137 6.67 -17.93 -19.81
CA THR A 137 7.40 -18.83 -20.70
C THR A 137 8.27 -18.03 -21.66
N ARG A 138 9.55 -18.36 -21.72
CA ARG A 138 10.50 -17.67 -22.59
C ARG A 138 10.22 -17.98 -24.06
N THR A 139 10.17 -16.95 -24.91
CA THR A 139 9.95 -17.10 -26.36
C THR A 139 11.28 -17.21 -27.10
N GLU A 140 11.22 -17.67 -28.36
CA GLU A 140 12.40 -17.77 -29.24
C GLU A 140 13.11 -16.42 -29.46
N GLN A 141 12.38 -15.31 -29.36
CA GLN A 141 12.89 -13.95 -29.51
C GLN A 141 13.51 -13.39 -28.22
N GLY A 142 13.52 -14.18 -27.13
CA GLY A 142 14.05 -13.78 -25.83
C GLY A 142 13.09 -12.98 -24.95
N SER A 143 11.87 -12.68 -25.43
CA SER A 143 10.77 -12.12 -24.64
C SER A 143 10.07 -13.17 -23.77
N TRP A 144 9.08 -12.76 -22.98
CA TRP A 144 8.30 -13.61 -22.10
C TRP A 144 6.83 -13.58 -22.44
N ARG A 145 6.22 -14.76 -22.61
CA ARG A 145 4.77 -14.93 -22.70
C ARG A 145 4.20 -15.17 -21.30
N ILE A 146 3.30 -14.30 -20.86
CA ILE A 146 2.68 -14.34 -19.52
C ILE A 146 1.28 -14.94 -19.62
N VAL A 147 0.97 -15.93 -18.78
CA VAL A 147 -0.37 -16.51 -18.65
C VAL A 147 -0.71 -16.73 -17.18
N GLY A 148 -1.90 -16.31 -16.76
CA GLY A 148 -2.42 -16.62 -15.43
C GLY A 148 -3.51 -15.68 -14.95
N THR A 149 -3.98 -15.93 -13.73
CA THR A 149 -4.92 -15.07 -13.02
C THR A 149 -4.42 -14.80 -11.62
N TRP A 150 -4.38 -13.53 -11.22
CA TRP A 150 -3.90 -13.08 -9.93
C TRP A 150 -5.00 -12.36 -9.17
N ASP A 151 -5.36 -12.88 -8.01
CA ASP A 151 -6.33 -12.26 -7.12
C ASP A 151 -5.72 -11.18 -6.21
N TYR A 152 -6.59 -10.37 -5.59
CA TYR A 152 -6.25 -9.30 -4.66
C TYR A 152 -5.30 -8.23 -5.22
N CYS A 153 -5.45 -7.87 -6.50
CA CYS A 153 -4.64 -6.82 -7.14
C CYS A 153 -5.19 -5.43 -6.79
N SER A 154 -4.90 -4.99 -5.56
CA SER A 154 -5.40 -3.74 -4.98
C SER A 154 -4.93 -2.50 -5.74
N GLY A 155 -5.84 -1.54 -5.96
CA GLY A 155 -5.54 -0.34 -6.75
C GLY A 155 -5.51 -0.57 -8.26
N SER A 156 -5.86 -1.77 -8.74
CA SER A 156 -5.88 -2.12 -10.16
C SER A 156 -6.81 -1.29 -11.07
N PRO A 157 -7.96 -0.71 -10.64
CA PRO A 157 -8.89 -0.05 -11.56
C PRO A 157 -8.31 1.09 -12.40
N TYR A 158 -7.35 1.82 -11.84
CA TYR A 158 -6.70 2.96 -12.48
C TYR A 158 -5.19 2.76 -12.67
N SER A 159 -4.72 1.52 -12.54
CA SER A 159 -3.30 1.23 -12.66
C SER A 159 -2.85 1.21 -14.12
N THR A 160 -1.68 1.77 -14.37
CA THR A 160 -1.02 1.82 -15.68
C THR A 160 -0.38 0.48 -16.07
N HIS A 161 0.02 -0.29 -15.06
CA HIS A 161 0.73 -1.56 -15.18
C HIS A 161 0.25 -2.51 -14.08
N ALA A 162 0.66 -3.78 -14.12
CA ALA A 162 0.55 -4.73 -13.03
C ALA A 162 1.90 -5.40 -12.78
N MET A 163 2.29 -5.56 -11.51
CA MET A 163 3.47 -6.30 -11.09
C MET A 163 3.05 -7.69 -10.60
N LEU A 164 3.26 -8.72 -11.40
CA LEU A 164 2.69 -10.04 -11.19
C LEU A 164 3.80 -11.08 -10.99
N ALA A 165 3.82 -11.72 -9.82
CA ALA A 165 4.76 -12.80 -9.59
C ALA A 165 4.43 -14.00 -10.50
N VAL A 166 5.45 -14.59 -11.11
CA VAL A 166 5.35 -15.67 -12.09
C VAL A 166 6.32 -16.78 -11.76
N ARG A 167 5.96 -18.01 -12.12
CA ARG A 167 6.93 -19.11 -12.27
C ARG A 167 7.61 -18.94 -13.63
N LEU A 168 8.94 -18.94 -13.66
CA LEU A 168 9.71 -18.83 -14.89
C LEU A 168 9.86 -20.21 -15.54
N ASP A 169 9.62 -20.27 -16.84
CA ASP A 169 9.83 -21.43 -17.69
C ASP A 169 10.76 -21.02 -18.85
N GLU A 170 12.01 -21.46 -18.79
CA GLU A 170 13.05 -21.16 -19.80
C GLU A 170 13.16 -22.24 -20.90
N GLY A 171 12.16 -23.13 -21.03
CA GLY A 171 12.10 -24.14 -22.08
C GLY A 171 12.19 -25.58 -21.60
N ASP A 172 12.53 -25.79 -20.33
CA ASP A 172 12.57 -27.11 -19.67
C ASP A 172 11.36 -27.33 -18.73
N GLY A 173 10.33 -26.47 -18.82
CA GLY A 173 9.22 -26.41 -17.89
C GLY A 173 9.54 -25.58 -16.63
N PRO A 174 8.56 -25.32 -15.75
CA PRO A 174 8.77 -24.52 -14.54
C PRO A 174 9.74 -25.19 -13.57
N THR A 175 10.94 -24.62 -13.41
CA THR A 175 12.03 -25.17 -12.56
C THR A 175 11.94 -24.76 -11.08
N GLY A 176 10.84 -24.11 -10.68
CA GLY A 176 10.70 -23.46 -9.37
C GLY A 176 11.31 -22.05 -9.33
N ALA A 177 12.02 -21.62 -10.38
CA ALA A 177 12.45 -20.24 -10.54
C ALA A 177 11.24 -19.29 -10.59
N GLN A 178 11.38 -18.13 -9.97
CA GLN A 178 10.34 -17.11 -9.88
C GLN A 178 10.82 -15.80 -10.49
N GLY A 179 9.87 -14.95 -10.87
CA GLY A 179 10.14 -13.57 -11.22
C GLY A 179 8.93 -12.68 -10.97
N LEU A 180 9.14 -11.38 -11.17
CA LEU A 180 8.10 -10.34 -11.11
C LEU A 180 7.96 -9.71 -12.50
N ALA A 181 6.86 -10.04 -13.17
CA ALA A 181 6.53 -9.52 -14.50
C ALA A 181 5.81 -8.17 -14.38
N LEU A 182 6.29 -7.17 -15.13
CA LEU A 182 5.63 -5.88 -15.30
C LEU A 182 4.77 -5.93 -16.56
N VAL A 183 3.45 -5.94 -16.42
CA VAL A 183 2.51 -6.10 -17.54
C VAL A 183 1.78 -4.77 -17.79
N PRO A 184 1.88 -4.16 -18.99
CA PRO A 184 1.18 -2.91 -19.34
C PRO A 184 -0.34 -3.04 -19.32
N ARG A 185 -1.07 -1.96 -19.01
CA ARG A 185 -2.55 -1.96 -18.88
C ARG A 185 -3.31 -2.64 -20.03
N ALA A 186 -2.83 -2.46 -21.25
CA ALA A 186 -3.45 -2.98 -22.47
C ALA A 186 -3.42 -4.51 -22.55
N ASP A 187 -2.52 -5.16 -21.81
CA ASP A 187 -2.22 -6.59 -21.92
C ASP A 187 -2.85 -7.43 -20.79
N TRP A 188 -3.78 -6.86 -20.03
CA TRP A 188 -4.52 -7.60 -18.99
C TRP A 188 -5.97 -7.20 -18.86
N ILE A 189 -6.75 -8.20 -18.44
CA ILE A 189 -8.19 -8.09 -18.19
C ILE A 189 -8.37 -7.86 -16.70
N LEU A 190 -9.12 -6.81 -16.36
CA LEU A 190 -9.52 -6.51 -14.99
C LEU A 190 -10.84 -7.21 -14.70
N MET A 191 -10.82 -8.16 -13.78
CA MET A 191 -12.01 -8.88 -13.37
C MET A 191 -12.83 -8.02 -12.41
N ASP A 192 -14.15 -8.09 -12.50
CA ASP A 192 -15.02 -7.34 -11.60
C ASP A 192 -15.56 -8.22 -10.46
N ASP A 193 -14.67 -8.67 -9.58
CA ASP A 193 -14.96 -9.73 -8.61
C ASP A 193 -14.81 -9.32 -7.13
N TRP A 194 -14.05 -8.27 -6.82
CA TRP A 194 -13.69 -7.94 -5.44
C TRP A 194 -14.87 -7.45 -4.61
N ARG A 195 -15.61 -6.46 -5.12
CA ARG A 195 -16.71 -5.84 -4.36
C ARG A 195 -17.86 -6.81 -4.11
N HIS A 196 -17.99 -7.89 -4.87
CA HIS A 196 -19.11 -8.83 -4.68
C HIS A 196 -18.83 -9.86 -3.57
N ARG A 197 -17.55 -10.13 -3.28
CA ARG A 197 -17.13 -11.15 -2.31
C ARG A 197 -16.54 -10.62 -1.01
N SER A 198 -16.22 -9.32 -0.94
CA SER A 198 -15.55 -8.73 0.22
C SER A 198 -16.52 -8.24 1.32
N PHE A 199 -16.17 -8.55 2.58
CA PHE A 199 -16.89 -8.06 3.77
C PHE A 199 -16.63 -6.56 3.98
N GLY A 200 -15.37 -6.13 4.00
CA GLY A 200 -14.92 -4.75 4.03
C GLY A 200 -13.80 -4.52 3.00
N MET A 201 -13.20 -3.34 3.01
CA MET A 201 -12.24 -2.86 2.01
C MET A 201 -12.83 -2.89 0.58
N ARG A 202 -14.14 -2.78 0.44
CA ARG A 202 -14.83 -2.92 -0.86
C ARG A 202 -14.34 -1.90 -1.89
N GLY A 203 -13.97 -0.70 -1.44
CA GLY A 203 -13.47 0.39 -2.26
C GLY A 203 -11.99 0.32 -2.65
N SER A 204 -11.27 -0.75 -2.29
CA SER A 204 -9.83 -0.89 -2.58
C SER A 204 -9.51 -1.22 -4.03
N GLY A 205 -10.50 -1.68 -4.80
CA GLY A 205 -10.28 -2.21 -6.14
C GLY A 205 -9.34 -3.40 -6.16
N SER A 206 -9.42 -4.32 -5.19
CA SER A 206 -8.58 -5.54 -5.13
C SER A 206 -9.06 -6.65 -6.06
N ASN A 207 -9.50 -6.24 -7.24
CA ASN A 207 -9.99 -7.09 -8.31
C ASN A 207 -8.92 -8.06 -8.80
N SER A 208 -9.36 -9.20 -9.32
CA SER A 208 -8.45 -10.13 -9.98
C SER A 208 -7.98 -9.61 -11.34
N ILE A 209 -6.77 -10.00 -11.73
CA ILE A 209 -6.13 -9.67 -13.01
C ILE A 209 -5.92 -10.95 -13.79
N GLU A 210 -6.41 -11.00 -15.02
CA GLU A 210 -6.14 -12.09 -15.95
C GLU A 210 -5.20 -11.62 -17.06
N VAL A 211 -4.19 -12.42 -17.36
CA VAL A 211 -3.28 -12.24 -18.49
C VAL A 211 -3.38 -13.48 -19.36
N ASP A 212 -3.80 -13.31 -20.61
CA ASP A 212 -3.97 -14.40 -21.57
C ASP A 212 -2.94 -14.30 -22.71
N GLY A 213 -1.69 -14.60 -22.37
CA GLY A 213 -0.62 -14.75 -23.36
C GLY A 213 0.04 -13.44 -23.81
N ALA A 214 0.01 -12.41 -22.98
CA ALA A 214 0.76 -11.16 -23.21
C ALA A 214 2.25 -11.43 -23.41
N VAL A 215 2.87 -10.75 -24.38
CA VAL A 215 4.31 -10.88 -24.66
C VAL A 215 5.01 -9.61 -24.21
N ILE A 216 5.85 -9.73 -23.17
CA ILE A 216 6.62 -8.62 -22.59
C ILE A 216 8.12 -8.85 -22.81
N PRO A 217 8.93 -7.78 -22.93
CA PRO A 217 10.36 -7.92 -23.13
C PRO A 217 11.09 -8.39 -21.85
N ASP A 218 12.34 -8.87 -21.97
CA ASP A 218 13.10 -9.41 -20.83
C ASP A 218 13.33 -8.37 -19.73
N GLU A 219 13.54 -7.10 -20.09
CA GLU A 219 13.70 -6.00 -19.13
C GLU A 219 12.47 -5.78 -18.23
N PHE A 220 11.29 -6.29 -18.60
CA PHE A 220 10.06 -6.20 -17.81
C PHE A 220 9.91 -7.38 -16.83
N VAL A 221 10.92 -8.25 -16.71
CA VAL A 221 10.94 -9.37 -15.77
C VAL A 221 12.13 -9.25 -14.83
N VAL A 222 11.86 -9.03 -13.53
CA VAL A 222 12.87 -9.16 -12.49
C VAL A 222 12.90 -10.61 -12.03
N ARG A 223 14.06 -11.27 -12.10
CA ARG A 223 14.24 -12.66 -11.65
C ARG A 223 14.42 -12.71 -10.13
N GLY A 224 13.76 -13.64 -9.45
CA GLY A 224 13.81 -13.81 -7.99
C GLY A 224 12.44 -13.73 -7.33
N ASN A 225 12.38 -14.04 -6.02
CA ASN A 225 11.16 -13.87 -5.24
C ASN A 225 10.97 -12.38 -4.88
N PRO A 226 9.87 -11.73 -5.30
CA PRO A 226 9.59 -10.33 -4.98
C PRO A 226 9.53 -10.01 -3.49
N LEU A 227 9.13 -10.97 -2.66
CA LEU A 227 9.09 -10.85 -1.19
C LEU A 227 10.46 -11.12 -0.55
N GLY A 228 11.41 -11.67 -1.30
CA GLY A 228 12.75 -12.01 -0.84
C GLY A 228 13.87 -11.16 -1.44
N PHE A 229 13.55 -10.10 -2.17
CA PHE A 229 14.58 -9.21 -2.72
C PHE A 229 15.32 -8.50 -1.58
N VAL A 230 16.57 -8.92 -1.38
CA VAL A 230 17.49 -8.34 -0.40
C VAL A 230 17.90 -6.96 -0.87
N GLY A 231 17.65 -5.95 -0.05
CA GLY A 231 18.15 -4.59 -0.31
C GLY A 231 19.68 -4.58 -0.31
N ARG A 232 20.27 -4.11 -1.40
CA ARG A 232 21.72 -4.05 -1.61
C ARG A 232 22.10 -2.86 -2.51
N PRO A 233 23.36 -2.40 -2.45
CA PRO A 233 23.83 -1.29 -3.30
C PRO A 233 23.96 -1.66 -4.79
N ASP A 234 23.69 -2.91 -5.16
CA ASP A 234 23.72 -3.37 -6.55
C ASP A 234 22.35 -3.34 -7.23
N THR A 235 21.29 -2.93 -6.54
CA THR A 235 19.96 -2.73 -7.14
C THR A 235 20.05 -1.79 -8.36
N PRO A 236 19.32 -2.10 -9.46
CA PRO A 236 19.33 -1.25 -10.64
C PRO A 236 18.93 0.20 -10.34
N GLY A 237 17.93 0.38 -9.48
CA GLY A 237 17.42 1.68 -9.08
C GLY A 237 18.44 2.55 -8.34
N TYR A 238 19.12 2.01 -7.33
CA TYR A 238 20.14 2.77 -6.61
C TYR A 238 21.31 3.17 -7.53
N ARG A 239 21.78 2.26 -8.39
CA ARG A 239 22.82 2.57 -9.38
C ARG A 239 22.41 3.67 -10.35
N LEU A 240 21.12 3.73 -10.69
CA LEU A 240 20.59 4.69 -11.66
C LEU A 240 20.34 6.09 -11.06
N HIS A 241 19.89 6.14 -9.80
CA HIS A 241 19.38 7.36 -9.18
C HIS A 241 20.25 7.89 -8.03
N GLY A 242 21.10 7.04 -7.44
CA GLY A 242 21.98 7.40 -6.32
C GLY A 242 21.26 7.61 -4.98
N ASN A 243 19.94 7.43 -4.92
CA ASN A 243 19.15 7.58 -3.71
C ASN A 243 19.01 6.23 -2.97
N PRO A 244 19.49 6.13 -1.72
CA PRO A 244 19.47 4.88 -0.96
C PRO A 244 18.10 4.24 -0.79
N MET A 245 17.00 5.00 -0.88
CA MET A 245 15.64 4.46 -0.83
C MET A 245 15.42 3.38 -1.91
N TYR A 246 16.02 3.54 -3.09
CA TYR A 246 15.92 2.57 -4.20
C TYR A 246 16.80 1.33 -4.02
N ALA A 247 17.63 1.28 -2.97
CA ALA A 247 18.30 0.06 -2.51
C ALA A 247 17.47 -0.69 -1.44
N GLY A 248 16.30 -0.17 -1.07
CA GLY A 248 15.48 -0.65 0.04
C GLY A 248 14.96 -2.08 -0.11
N HIS A 249 14.85 -2.80 1.01
CA HIS A 249 14.24 -4.13 1.04
C HIS A 249 12.70 -4.04 0.97
N SER A 250 12.05 -4.87 0.15
CA SER A 250 10.57 -4.85 -0.04
C SER A 250 9.79 -5.11 1.24
N MET A 251 10.10 -6.19 1.98
CA MET A 251 9.33 -6.63 3.16
C MET A 251 9.05 -5.52 4.18
N GLY A 252 10.08 -4.80 4.65
CA GLY A 252 9.90 -3.74 5.64
C GLY A 252 8.99 -2.60 5.15
N TYR A 253 9.09 -2.25 3.87
CA TYR A 253 8.27 -1.22 3.25
C TYR A 253 6.81 -1.65 3.09
N LEU A 254 6.56 -2.87 2.56
CA LEU A 254 5.21 -3.38 2.32
C LEU A 254 4.37 -3.43 3.62
N GLN A 255 5.01 -3.72 4.74
CA GLN A 255 4.34 -3.72 6.04
C GLN A 255 3.96 -2.30 6.51
N LEU A 256 4.80 -1.31 6.24
CA LEU A 256 4.53 0.09 6.58
C LEU A 256 3.33 0.63 5.80
N GLU A 257 3.20 0.27 4.51
CA GLU A 257 2.07 0.63 3.65
C GLU A 257 0.73 0.19 4.25
N ILE A 258 0.62 -1.09 4.62
CA ILE A 258 -0.59 -1.65 5.22
C ILE A 258 -0.89 -0.96 6.55
N THR A 259 0.13 -0.75 7.38
CA THR A 259 -0.01 -0.11 8.69
C THR A 259 -0.54 1.33 8.56
N ALA A 260 -0.05 2.11 7.58
CA ALA A 260 -0.51 3.47 7.33
C ALA A 260 -2.01 3.54 7.02
N VAL A 261 -2.54 2.60 6.22
CA VAL A 261 -3.97 2.55 5.91
C VAL A 261 -4.79 2.29 7.19
N LEU A 262 -4.35 1.37 8.05
CA LEU A 262 -5.09 1.02 9.26
C LEU A 262 -5.03 2.11 10.34
N VAL A 263 -3.91 2.82 10.44
CA VAL A 263 -3.80 4.04 11.24
C VAL A 263 -4.79 5.09 10.73
N GLY A 264 -4.87 5.32 9.42
CA GLY A 264 -5.86 6.23 8.84
C GLY A 264 -7.31 5.80 9.13
N CYS A 265 -7.61 4.50 9.06
CA CYS A 265 -8.92 3.94 9.42
C CYS A 265 -9.28 4.20 10.89
N ALA A 266 -8.33 4.08 11.82
CA ALA A 266 -8.56 4.40 13.22
C ALA A 266 -8.90 5.89 13.43
N TYR A 267 -8.25 6.80 12.71
CA TYR A 267 -8.62 8.21 12.72
C TYR A 267 -9.99 8.47 12.07
N ALA A 268 -10.35 7.74 11.00
CA ALA A 268 -11.69 7.85 10.40
C ALA A 268 -12.79 7.49 11.42
N ALA A 269 -12.57 6.40 12.16
CA ALA A 269 -13.47 5.99 13.23
C ALA A 269 -13.54 7.01 14.38
N LEU A 270 -12.42 7.63 14.76
CA LEU A 270 -12.40 8.69 15.78
C LEU A 270 -13.24 9.90 15.37
N ASP A 271 -13.07 10.39 14.14
CA ASP A 271 -13.83 11.54 13.62
C ASP A 271 -15.33 11.26 13.59
N GLU A 272 -15.69 10.06 13.11
CA GLU A 272 -17.09 9.65 13.05
C GLU A 272 -17.69 9.44 14.44
N TYR A 273 -16.92 8.88 15.37
CA TYR A 273 -17.38 8.74 16.75
C TYR A 273 -17.60 10.10 17.41
N GLU A 274 -16.69 11.05 17.19
CA GLU A 274 -16.86 12.43 17.67
C GLU A 274 -18.15 13.06 17.10
N ARG A 275 -18.38 12.93 15.79
CA ARG A 275 -19.62 13.37 15.14
C ARG A 275 -20.86 12.77 15.82
N ILE A 276 -20.82 11.45 16.11
CA ILE A 276 -21.92 10.73 16.74
C ILE A 276 -22.19 11.25 18.16
N ILE A 277 -21.17 11.39 19.01
CA ILE A 277 -21.35 11.79 20.41
C ILE A 277 -21.70 13.28 20.58
N ARG A 278 -21.35 14.11 19.59
CA ARG A 278 -21.82 15.51 19.50
C ARG A 278 -23.28 15.60 19.09
N ALA A 279 -23.71 14.76 18.15
CA ALA A 279 -25.08 14.80 17.62
C ALA A 279 -26.11 14.10 18.51
N LYS A 280 -25.71 13.03 19.22
CA LYS A 280 -26.64 12.19 19.99
C LYS A 280 -26.63 12.48 21.47
N LYS A 281 -27.77 12.24 22.11
CA LYS A 281 -27.97 12.29 23.56
C LYS A 281 -27.90 10.90 24.19
N THR A 282 -27.73 10.85 25.51
CA THR A 282 -27.91 9.62 26.29
C THR A 282 -29.37 9.14 26.24
N PRO A 283 -29.63 7.83 26.36
CA PRO A 283 -31.01 7.32 26.42
C PRO A 283 -31.77 7.87 27.64
N GLY A 284 -33.08 8.12 27.47
CA GLY A 284 -33.98 8.54 28.55
C GLY A 284 -34.63 9.91 28.32
N PRO A 285 -35.67 10.26 29.10
CA PRO A 285 -36.49 11.47 28.89
C PRO A 285 -35.72 12.79 29.09
N HIS A 286 -34.62 12.76 29.83
CA HIS A 286 -33.76 13.92 30.09
C HIS A 286 -32.32 13.66 29.62
N GLY A 287 -32.17 12.99 28.47
CA GLY A 287 -30.86 12.71 27.90
C GLY A 287 -30.03 13.98 27.69
N ILE A 288 -28.77 13.92 28.10
CA ILE A 288 -27.78 14.98 27.87
C ILE A 288 -26.91 14.62 26.65
N PRO A 289 -26.27 15.60 25.99
CA PRO A 289 -25.36 15.30 24.90
C PRO A 289 -24.29 14.28 25.33
N ARG A 290 -24.05 13.26 24.51
CA ARG A 290 -23.16 12.15 24.90
C ARG A 290 -21.75 12.63 25.21
N PHE A 291 -21.24 13.60 24.46
CA PHE A 291 -19.91 14.19 24.65
C PHE A 291 -19.72 14.89 26.02
N GLU A 292 -20.79 15.21 26.75
CA GLU A 292 -20.73 15.80 28.10
C GLU A 292 -20.60 14.74 29.20
N THR A 293 -20.72 13.45 28.86
CA THR A 293 -20.67 12.36 29.84
C THR A 293 -19.29 11.73 29.92
N ALA A 294 -18.92 11.30 31.13
CA ALA A 294 -17.63 10.67 31.38
C ALA A 294 -17.40 9.39 30.55
N ASP A 295 -18.47 8.62 30.25
CA ASP A 295 -18.33 7.36 29.53
C ASP A 295 -17.89 7.55 28.08
N TYR A 296 -18.59 8.42 27.33
CA TYR A 296 -18.24 8.69 25.93
C TYR A 296 -16.92 9.47 25.80
N GLN A 297 -16.61 10.35 26.76
CA GLN A 297 -15.29 11.01 26.85
C GLN A 297 -14.17 9.99 27.05
N ARG A 298 -14.37 9.00 27.93
CA ARG A 298 -13.40 7.93 28.20
C ARG A 298 -13.16 7.08 26.96
N TYR A 299 -14.22 6.67 26.26
CA TYR A 299 -14.08 5.86 25.04
C TYR A 299 -13.31 6.61 23.95
N TRP A 300 -13.65 7.88 23.71
CA TRP A 300 -12.94 8.71 22.75
C TRP A 300 -11.47 8.93 23.18
N GLY A 301 -11.21 9.24 24.45
CA GLY A 301 -9.86 9.48 24.96
C GLY A 301 -8.95 8.25 24.86
N LEU A 302 -9.45 7.06 25.22
CA LEU A 302 -8.71 5.82 25.08
C LEU A 302 -8.41 5.48 23.62
N ALA A 303 -9.41 5.59 22.73
CA ALA A 303 -9.22 5.32 21.32
C ALA A 303 -8.27 6.34 20.66
N SER A 304 -8.34 7.61 21.06
CA SER A 304 -7.47 8.69 20.59
C SER A 304 -6.01 8.41 20.95
N GLY A 305 -5.73 8.02 22.19
CA GLY A 305 -4.40 7.61 22.63
C GLY A 305 -3.86 6.41 21.84
N LYS A 306 -4.70 5.41 21.57
CA LYS A 306 -4.32 4.23 20.75
C LYS A 306 -3.99 4.61 19.31
N ALA A 307 -4.83 5.41 18.65
CA ALA A 307 -4.58 5.86 17.27
C ALA A 307 -3.33 6.74 17.18
N GLY A 308 -3.11 7.63 18.16
CA GLY A 308 -1.89 8.43 18.28
C GLY A 308 -0.63 7.56 18.40
N ALA A 309 -0.62 6.63 19.36
CA ALA A 309 0.50 5.71 19.54
C ALA A 309 0.76 4.85 18.28
N ALA A 310 -0.28 4.38 17.61
CA ALA A 310 -0.15 3.65 16.35
C ALA A 310 0.52 4.49 15.25
N LYS A 311 0.15 5.78 15.14
CA LYS A 311 0.77 6.72 14.21
C LYS A 311 2.24 6.99 14.55
N ASP A 312 2.56 7.18 15.83
CA ASP A 312 3.94 7.44 16.26
C ASP A 312 4.85 6.26 15.96
N VAL A 313 4.38 5.03 16.23
CA VAL A 313 5.11 3.80 15.88
C VAL A 313 5.30 3.67 14.37
N LEU A 314 4.27 3.94 13.56
CA LEU A 314 4.35 3.93 12.10
C LEU A 314 5.42 4.90 11.59
N LEU A 315 5.39 6.16 12.05
CA LEU A 315 6.29 7.21 11.56
C LEU A 315 7.74 6.95 12.01
N ARG A 316 7.94 6.51 13.26
CA ARG A 316 9.29 6.17 13.72
C ARG A 316 9.86 4.98 12.93
N ASN A 317 9.05 3.97 12.61
CA ASN A 317 9.52 2.82 11.85
C ASN A 317 9.74 3.14 10.36
N SER A 318 9.03 4.11 9.78
CA SER A 318 9.31 4.56 8.42
C SER A 318 10.58 5.40 8.33
N GLU A 319 10.89 6.21 9.34
CA GLU A 319 12.20 6.88 9.47
C GLU A 319 13.32 5.84 9.64
N PHE A 320 13.11 4.85 10.50
CA PHE A 320 14.06 3.75 10.71
C PHE A 320 14.29 2.94 9.43
N TYR A 321 13.26 2.69 8.62
CA TYR A 321 13.44 2.09 7.30
C TYR A 321 14.38 2.91 6.40
N MET A 322 14.22 4.24 6.39
CA MET A 322 15.11 5.13 5.63
C MET A 322 16.53 5.17 6.20
N GLU A 323 16.70 5.02 7.53
CA GLU A 323 18.00 4.83 8.17
C GLU A 323 18.67 3.56 7.67
N LEU A 324 17.97 2.42 7.69
CA LEU A 324 18.46 1.13 7.16
C LEU A 324 18.85 1.21 5.68
N CYS A 325 18.07 1.91 4.85
CA CYS A 325 18.41 2.14 3.46
C CYS A 325 19.76 2.85 3.30
N ARG A 326 20.03 3.88 4.10
CA ARG A 326 21.30 4.63 4.05
C ARG A 326 22.48 3.80 4.54
N GLU A 327 22.30 3.07 5.64
CA GLU A 327 23.32 2.18 6.21
C GLU A 327 23.70 1.05 5.25
N ALA A 328 22.70 0.37 4.67
CA ALA A 328 22.90 -0.72 3.72
C ALA A 328 23.77 -0.31 2.52
N VAL A 329 23.68 0.97 2.11
CA VAL A 329 24.48 1.57 1.06
C VAL A 329 25.86 2.03 1.53
N ALA A 330 25.95 2.66 2.70
CA ALA A 330 27.20 3.20 3.23
C ALA A 330 28.22 2.10 3.55
N ASP A 331 27.75 0.99 4.10
CA ASP A 331 28.61 -0.07 4.62
C ASP A 331 28.80 -1.24 3.63
N ASP A 332 28.10 -1.23 2.49
CA ASP A 332 28.03 -2.33 1.51
C ASP A 332 27.67 -3.70 2.14
N THR A 333 27.05 -3.67 3.33
CA THR A 333 26.66 -4.86 4.10
C THR A 333 25.28 -5.37 3.74
N GLY A 334 24.48 -4.59 3.00
CA GLY A 334 23.05 -4.85 2.80
C GLY A 334 22.23 -4.61 4.07
N PHE A 335 20.99 -5.11 4.09
CA PHE A 335 20.08 -4.96 5.22
C PHE A 335 20.35 -6.00 6.32
N ASP A 336 20.36 -5.52 7.57
CA ASP A 336 20.29 -6.36 8.76
C ASP A 336 18.88 -6.98 8.87
N SER A 337 18.80 -8.31 8.78
CA SER A 337 17.54 -9.07 8.77
C SER A 337 16.76 -8.89 10.08
N GLU A 338 17.44 -8.91 11.24
CA GLU A 338 16.80 -8.75 12.55
C GLU A 338 16.19 -7.35 12.66
N ARG A 339 16.94 -6.31 12.28
CA ARG A 339 16.46 -4.92 12.31
C ARG A 339 15.31 -4.69 11.33
N LEU A 340 15.36 -5.32 10.15
CA LEU A 340 14.24 -5.28 9.21
C LEU A 340 12.99 -5.95 9.81
N MET A 341 13.16 -7.10 10.46
CA MET A 341 12.06 -7.79 11.14
C MET A 341 11.53 -7.03 12.35
N GLN A 342 12.33 -6.16 12.97
CA GLN A 342 11.87 -5.27 14.04
C GLN A 342 10.85 -4.23 13.54
N ILE A 343 10.90 -3.83 12.26
CA ILE A 343 9.87 -2.99 11.64
C ILE A 343 8.55 -3.74 11.60
N HIS A 344 8.55 -5.00 11.17
CA HIS A 344 7.36 -5.85 11.25
C HIS A 344 6.87 -5.95 12.70
N ALA A 345 7.76 -6.32 13.61
CA ALA A 345 7.48 -6.46 15.03
C ALA A 345 6.70 -5.27 15.60
N SER A 346 7.24 -4.07 15.39
CA SER A 346 6.68 -2.84 15.95
C SER A 346 5.37 -2.42 15.27
N THR A 347 5.30 -2.53 13.94
CA THR A 347 4.14 -2.07 13.17
C THR A 347 2.90 -2.93 13.35
N HIS A 348 3.03 -4.24 13.61
CA HIS A 348 1.88 -5.06 13.98
C HIS A 348 1.27 -4.63 15.33
N HIS A 349 2.07 -4.15 16.28
CA HIS A 349 1.51 -3.53 17.50
C HIS A 349 0.76 -2.24 17.17
N ALA A 350 1.23 -1.42 16.22
CA ALA A 350 0.48 -0.28 15.73
C ALA A 350 -0.86 -0.69 15.09
N VAL A 351 -0.87 -1.76 14.30
CA VAL A 351 -2.10 -2.33 13.72
C VAL A 351 -3.08 -2.80 14.81
N ASN A 352 -2.57 -3.45 15.86
CA ASN A 352 -3.42 -3.89 16.98
C ASN A 352 -4.00 -2.70 17.77
N LEU A 353 -3.20 -1.64 18.00
CA LEU A 353 -3.69 -0.41 18.62
C LEU A 353 -4.78 0.26 17.76
N ALA A 354 -4.58 0.34 16.43
CA ALA A 354 -5.57 0.84 15.50
C ALA A 354 -6.86 0.01 15.53
N TRP A 355 -6.74 -1.33 15.53
CA TRP A 355 -7.86 -2.26 15.67
C TRP A 355 -8.65 -2.02 16.96
N GLU A 356 -7.96 -2.00 18.09
CA GLU A 356 -8.59 -1.81 19.39
C GLU A 356 -9.26 -0.45 19.53
N ALA A 357 -8.74 0.59 18.86
CA ALA A 357 -9.41 1.88 18.77
C ALA A 357 -10.72 1.76 18.00
N VAL A 358 -10.70 1.16 16.81
CA VAL A 358 -11.91 1.00 15.97
C VAL A 358 -12.95 0.10 16.64
N GLU A 359 -12.55 -1.03 17.24
CA GLU A 359 -13.47 -1.94 17.95
C GLU A 359 -14.17 -1.23 19.10
N LEU A 360 -13.43 -0.48 19.92
CA LEU A 360 -13.99 0.26 21.05
C LEU A 360 -15.03 1.28 20.58
N LEU A 361 -14.71 2.05 19.53
CA LEU A 361 -15.60 3.08 19.00
C LEU A 361 -16.83 2.47 18.31
N PHE A 362 -16.65 1.37 17.58
CA PHE A 362 -17.73 0.62 16.97
C PHE A 362 -18.72 0.09 18.01
N ARG A 363 -18.22 -0.63 19.02
CA ARG A 363 -19.06 -1.25 20.06
C ARG A 363 -19.82 -0.22 20.88
N THR A 364 -19.28 0.99 21.05
CA THR A 364 -19.85 2.04 21.90
C THR A 364 -20.61 3.13 21.12
N SER A 365 -20.66 3.09 19.78
CA SER A 365 -21.42 4.07 18.97
C SER A 365 -22.94 3.88 19.07
N GLY A 366 -23.37 2.64 19.38
CA GLY A 366 -24.77 2.21 19.49
C GLY A 366 -25.34 1.68 18.17
N THR A 367 -26.39 0.86 18.25
CA THR A 367 -26.92 0.04 17.15
C THR A 367 -27.26 0.82 15.87
N SER A 368 -27.77 2.05 15.98
CA SER A 368 -28.09 2.89 14.80
C SER A 368 -26.86 3.37 14.03
N GLU A 369 -25.67 3.34 14.62
CA GLU A 369 -24.41 3.70 13.96
C GLU A 369 -23.51 2.48 13.73
N GLY A 370 -23.36 1.58 14.70
CA GLY A 370 -22.52 0.39 14.55
C GLY A 370 -23.21 -0.77 13.85
N GLY A 371 -24.53 -0.92 13.96
CA GLY A 371 -25.25 -2.10 13.48
C GLY A 371 -26.12 -1.90 12.25
N SER A 372 -26.11 -0.70 11.64
CA SER A 372 -27.03 -0.34 10.56
C SER A 372 -26.31 -0.17 9.24
N ASN A 373 -26.78 -0.86 8.19
CA ASN A 373 -26.22 -0.71 6.84
C ASN A 373 -26.26 0.76 6.40
N GLY A 374 -25.22 1.18 5.66
CA GLY A 374 -25.07 2.56 5.18
C GLY A 374 -24.40 3.52 6.18
N SER A 375 -24.34 3.21 7.47
CA SER A 375 -23.59 4.04 8.42
C SER A 375 -22.08 3.94 8.18
N ARG A 376 -21.33 4.97 8.60
CA ARG A 376 -19.88 5.02 8.42
C ARG A 376 -19.13 4.16 9.44
N MET A 377 -19.59 4.14 10.69
CA MET A 377 -18.88 3.41 11.75
C MET A 377 -18.76 1.91 11.46
N GLN A 378 -19.83 1.27 11.00
CA GLN A 378 -19.79 -0.14 10.59
C GLN A 378 -18.85 -0.38 9.39
N ARG A 379 -18.74 0.58 8.46
CA ARG A 379 -17.82 0.50 7.32
C ARG A 379 -16.37 0.44 7.80
N TYR A 380 -15.98 1.32 8.73
CA TYR A 380 -14.61 1.31 9.27
C TYR A 380 -14.30 0.02 10.01
N TYR A 381 -15.26 -0.51 10.79
CA TYR A 381 -15.12 -1.81 11.43
C TYR A 381 -14.94 -2.95 10.41
N ARG A 382 -15.77 -3.00 9.36
CA ARG A 382 -15.62 -4.00 8.28
C ARG A 382 -14.29 -3.87 7.56
N ASP A 383 -13.89 -2.65 7.20
CA ASP A 383 -12.66 -2.36 6.48
C ASP A 383 -11.43 -2.85 7.26
N ILE A 384 -11.30 -2.46 8.53
CA ILE A 384 -10.17 -2.92 9.35
C ILE A 384 -10.24 -4.43 9.65
N SER A 385 -11.44 -5.01 9.81
CA SER A 385 -11.61 -6.45 9.99
C SER A 385 -11.12 -7.24 8.77
N THR A 386 -11.50 -6.82 7.56
CA THR A 386 -11.06 -7.46 6.32
C THR A 386 -9.57 -7.26 6.09
N ALA A 387 -9.03 -6.07 6.33
CA ALA A 387 -7.61 -5.85 6.16
C ALA A 387 -6.76 -6.81 7.02
N ARG A 388 -7.14 -7.05 8.28
CA ARG A 388 -6.41 -7.94 9.20
C ARG A 388 -6.39 -9.41 8.82
N THR A 389 -7.20 -9.84 7.84
CA THR A 389 -7.10 -11.20 7.28
C THR A 389 -5.98 -11.32 6.23
N ASN A 390 -5.29 -10.22 5.90
CA ASN A 390 -4.12 -10.25 5.03
C ASN A 390 -3.01 -11.08 5.69
N VAL A 391 -2.34 -11.93 4.90
CA VAL A 391 -1.26 -12.80 5.39
C VAL A 391 -0.10 -12.00 5.99
N GLY A 392 0.20 -10.82 5.44
CA GLY A 392 1.20 -9.89 5.97
C GLY A 392 0.86 -9.35 7.35
N LEU A 393 -0.41 -9.45 7.77
CA LEU A 393 -0.87 -9.04 9.10
C LEU A 393 -0.97 -10.18 10.11
N GLN A 394 -0.57 -11.41 9.75
CA GLN A 394 -0.53 -12.56 10.69
C GLN A 394 0.72 -12.48 11.58
N TRP A 395 0.58 -11.67 12.63
CA TRP A 395 1.61 -11.31 13.60
C TRP A 395 2.43 -12.50 14.12
N GLU A 396 1.73 -13.55 14.52
CA GLU A 396 2.31 -14.69 15.22
C GLU A 396 3.36 -15.40 14.37
N THR A 397 3.18 -15.39 13.04
CA THR A 397 4.15 -16.01 12.15
C THR A 397 5.42 -15.17 12.01
N PHE A 398 5.31 -13.84 11.87
CA PHE A 398 6.47 -12.95 11.78
C PHE A 398 7.22 -12.79 13.10
N ALA A 399 6.54 -12.88 14.25
CA ALA A 399 7.19 -12.87 15.56
C ALA A 399 8.17 -14.05 15.72
N THR A 400 7.81 -15.21 15.17
CA THR A 400 8.70 -16.39 15.13
C THR A 400 9.94 -16.12 14.27
N VAL A 401 9.77 -15.46 13.12
CA VAL A 401 10.89 -15.09 12.23
C VAL A 401 11.87 -14.15 12.93
N LEU A 402 11.37 -13.09 13.58
CA LEU A 402 12.23 -12.18 14.35
C LEU A 402 13.02 -12.92 15.44
N ALA A 403 12.36 -13.77 16.23
CA ALA A 403 13.04 -14.51 17.29
C ALA A 403 14.13 -15.43 16.73
N LYS A 404 13.87 -16.08 15.59
CA LYS A 404 14.87 -16.93 14.92
C LYS A 404 16.07 -16.12 14.45
N GLU A 405 15.87 -14.95 13.84
CA GLU A 405 16.96 -14.04 13.45
C GLU A 405 17.81 -13.64 14.66
N HIS A 406 17.17 -13.23 15.76
CA HIS A 406 17.86 -12.86 17.00
C HIS A 406 18.73 -13.99 17.59
N PHE A 407 18.24 -15.24 17.53
CA PHE A 407 18.96 -16.40 18.01
C PHE A 407 19.90 -17.05 16.97
N GLY A 408 20.03 -16.47 15.77
CA GLY A 408 20.86 -17.03 14.69
C GLY A 408 20.36 -18.38 14.15
N LEU A 409 19.05 -18.62 14.21
CA LEU A 409 18.40 -19.84 13.75
C LEU A 409 17.80 -19.65 12.35
N LYS A 410 17.74 -20.73 11.56
CA LYS A 410 17.07 -20.70 10.25
C LYS A 410 15.57 -20.48 10.40
N ALA A 411 15.07 -19.40 9.79
CA ALA A 411 13.66 -19.19 9.55
C ALA A 411 13.15 -20.13 8.46
N ASP A 412 12.63 -21.31 8.86
CA ASP A 412 11.85 -22.15 7.96
C ASP A 412 10.50 -21.50 7.67
N GLY A 413 10.31 -21.01 6.44
CA GLY A 413 9.03 -20.53 5.92
C GLY A 413 8.81 -19.01 6.01
N LEU A 414 8.08 -18.53 4.99
CA LEU A 414 7.62 -17.16 4.68
C LEU A 414 8.51 -16.24 3.81
N VAL A 415 9.52 -16.79 3.13
CA VAL A 415 10.03 -16.25 1.86
C VAL A 415 10.37 -17.39 0.92
#